data_AF-A0A8J2HGP5-F1
#
_entry.id   AF-A0A8J2HGP5-F1
#
_cell.length_a   1.000
_cell.length_b   1.000
_cell.length_c   1.000
_cell.angle_alpha   90.00
_cell.angle_beta   90.00
_cell.angle_gamma   90.00
#
_symmetry.space_group_name_H-M   'P 1'
#
loop_
_entity.id
_entity.type
_entity.pdbx_description
1 polymer ?
#
loop_
_entity_poly.entity_id
_entity_poly.type
_entity_poly.pdbx_seq_one_letter_code
_entity_poly.pdbx_strand_id
1 'polypeptide(L)'
;MLLLYTDFELQSRPAGMAQEIIYPEVLVIVDYSLIRKFNGKAKEALLYILSFWNGVDMRYRSIEHPRVRLNIAGIVFSQDSKAMPYLISQDGKIISISDSLIAKGKFLYLMKKYIPVDSYDIAVTMTSDTLCDFNNCYLLGQVRRIGKACDVNHEEQTMDKVLIMRDRGGFDGIETASHELGHLLGMHHDGTVNARCPDELGHIMAPSNKFSKYAFDWSKCSLANMHTFLRSPQASCLFNKPNQGKAIHRFLPGQLMSPHEQCRMINGIRASRIDDSICTQLKCEFPNEDVSQFKDLIPEAAEGSTCGIGKICLHGNCLFKTQVN
;
A
#
# COMPACT_ATOMS: atom_id res chain seq x y z
N MET A 1 22.07 17.00 -31.15
CA MET A 1 21.30 18.24 -30.87
C MET A 1 19.89 17.79 -30.47
N LEU A 2 19.65 17.66 -29.16
CA LEU A 2 18.34 17.35 -28.58
C LEU A 2 18.02 18.49 -27.62
N LEU A 3 16.93 19.20 -27.90
CA LEU A 3 16.44 20.31 -27.09
C LEU A 3 15.79 19.74 -25.83
N LEU A 4 16.44 19.95 -24.68
CA LEU A 4 15.84 19.79 -23.37
C LEU A 4 15.22 21.13 -22.99
N TYR A 5 13.90 21.24 -23.07
CA TYR A 5 13.15 22.25 -22.35
C TYR A 5 12.69 21.63 -21.03
N THR A 6 13.08 22.22 -19.91
CA THR A 6 12.16 22.66 -18.84
C THR A 6 12.98 23.36 -17.76
N ASP A 7 12.95 24.69 -17.76
CA ASP A 7 13.07 25.49 -16.55
C ASP A 7 11.89 25.16 -15.64
N PHE A 8 12.17 24.67 -14.43
CA PHE A 8 11.19 24.59 -13.36
C PHE A 8 11.44 25.78 -12.43
N GLU A 9 10.73 26.89 -12.64
CA GLU A 9 10.58 27.91 -11.62
C GLU A 9 9.71 27.35 -10.50
N LEU A 10 10.31 27.15 -9.33
CA LEU A 10 9.59 27.01 -8.06
C LEU A 10 8.85 28.33 -7.79
N GLN A 11 7.61 28.44 -8.27
CA GLN A 11 6.72 29.53 -7.87
C GLN A 11 6.44 29.39 -6.37
N SER A 12 7.06 30.25 -5.57
CA SER A 12 6.67 30.48 -4.19
C SER A 12 5.22 30.99 -4.17
N ARG A 13 4.34 30.32 -3.41
CA ARG A 13 2.92 30.65 -3.35
C ARG A 13 2.50 31.25 -2.01
N PRO A 14 1.46 32.11 -2.00
CA PRO A 14 1.01 32.83 -0.82
C PRO A 14 0.38 31.87 0.19
N ALA A 15 0.70 32.06 1.46
CA ALA A 15 0.04 31.37 2.57
C ALA A 15 -1.46 31.69 2.58
N GLY A 16 -2.33 30.70 2.39
CA GLY A 16 -3.76 30.88 2.70
C GLY A 16 -4.79 30.08 1.90
N MET A 17 -4.47 29.48 0.75
CA MET A 17 -5.44 28.60 0.06
C MET A 17 -5.24 27.15 0.51
N ALA A 18 -6.19 26.62 1.28
CA ALA A 18 -6.25 25.19 1.56
C ALA A 18 -6.37 24.43 0.24
N GLN A 19 -5.32 23.69 -0.12
CA GLN A 19 -5.29 22.97 -1.38
C GLN A 19 -6.35 21.86 -1.37
N GLU A 20 -7.30 21.90 -2.31
CA GLU A 20 -8.44 20.98 -2.32
C GLU A 20 -8.08 19.51 -2.64
N ILE A 21 -6.93 19.30 -3.29
CA ILE A 21 -6.50 17.99 -3.77
C ILE A 21 -4.98 17.86 -3.61
N ILE A 22 -4.53 16.72 -3.09
CA ILE A 22 -3.14 16.28 -3.16
C ILE A 22 -2.98 15.11 -4.14
N TYR A 23 -1.78 14.97 -4.70
CA TYR A 23 -1.47 14.00 -5.74
C TYR A 23 -0.22 13.17 -5.39
N PRO A 24 -0.25 12.30 -4.36
CA PRO A 24 0.91 11.45 -4.08
C PRO A 24 1.31 10.61 -5.30
N GLU A 25 2.55 10.78 -5.76
CA GLU A 25 3.17 10.03 -6.85
C GLU A 25 3.98 8.85 -6.29
N VAL A 26 3.48 7.63 -6.47
CA VAL A 26 4.03 6.41 -5.85
C VAL A 26 4.87 5.61 -6.84
N LEU A 27 6.14 5.43 -6.53
CA LEU A 27 7.01 4.46 -7.20
C LEU A 27 6.80 3.08 -6.57
N VAL A 28 6.33 2.12 -7.36
CA VAL A 28 6.06 0.75 -6.92
C VAL A 28 7.21 -0.17 -7.32
N ILE A 29 7.94 -0.68 -6.34
CA ILE A 29 9.05 -1.63 -6.53
C ILE A 29 8.55 -3.01 -6.13
N VAL A 30 8.46 -3.92 -7.08
CA VAL A 30 7.96 -5.27 -6.88
C VAL A 30 9.14 -6.22 -6.78
N ASP A 31 9.31 -6.81 -5.60
CA ASP A 31 10.35 -7.78 -5.33
C ASP A 31 10.16 -9.08 -6.14
N TYR A 32 11.25 -9.79 -6.34
CA TYR A 32 11.30 -11.02 -7.13
C TYR A 32 10.42 -12.12 -6.53
N SER A 33 10.34 -12.23 -5.20
CA SER A 33 9.47 -13.20 -4.53
C SER A 33 8.00 -13.06 -4.95
N LEU A 34 7.50 -11.83 -5.00
CA LEU A 34 6.13 -11.52 -5.40
C LEU A 34 5.91 -11.74 -6.91
N ILE A 35 6.88 -11.37 -7.76
CA ILE A 35 6.78 -11.60 -9.22
C ILE A 35 6.68 -13.10 -9.53
N ARG A 36 7.41 -13.94 -8.80
CA ARG A 36 7.37 -15.39 -9.01
C ARG A 36 6.01 -16.02 -8.70
N LYS A 37 5.16 -15.38 -7.88
CA LYS A 37 3.77 -15.83 -7.67
C LYS A 37 2.96 -15.86 -8.97
N PHE A 38 3.33 -15.04 -9.95
CA PHE A 38 2.69 -14.98 -11.27
C PHE A 38 3.46 -15.78 -12.33
N ASN A 39 4.22 -16.80 -11.91
CA ASN A 39 5.04 -17.64 -12.80
C ASN A 39 6.01 -16.83 -13.69
N GLY A 40 6.48 -15.66 -13.22
CA GLY A 40 7.35 -14.77 -13.98
C GLY A 40 6.66 -14.04 -15.15
N LYS A 41 5.33 -14.14 -15.28
CA LYS A 41 4.58 -13.50 -16.36
C LYS A 41 4.34 -12.03 -16.04
N ALA A 42 5.20 -11.17 -16.58
CA ALA A 42 5.17 -9.73 -16.34
C ALA A 42 3.80 -9.08 -16.59
N LYS A 43 3.02 -9.55 -17.58
CA LYS A 43 1.67 -9.01 -17.87
C LYS A 43 0.66 -9.32 -16.76
N GLU A 44 0.69 -10.53 -16.20
CA GLU A 44 -0.19 -10.94 -15.10
C GLU A 44 0.19 -10.18 -13.82
N ALA A 45 1.50 -10.10 -13.52
CA ALA A 45 2.00 -9.30 -12.40
C ALA A 45 1.64 -7.81 -12.55
N LEU A 46 1.76 -7.23 -13.76
CA LEU A 46 1.36 -5.84 -14.01
C LEU A 46 -0.13 -5.61 -13.75
N LEU A 47 -1.00 -6.49 -14.26
CA LEU A 47 -2.45 -6.36 -14.05
C LEU A 47 -2.79 -6.49 -12.56
N TYR A 48 -2.15 -7.41 -11.85
CA TYR A 48 -2.28 -7.57 -10.41
C TYR A 48 -1.90 -6.30 -9.65
N ILE A 49 -0.70 -5.75 -9.91
CA ILE A 49 -0.20 -4.54 -9.23
C ILE A 49 -1.12 -3.35 -9.49
N LEU A 50 -1.57 -3.15 -10.74
CA LEU A 50 -2.51 -2.08 -11.07
C LEU A 50 -3.85 -2.23 -10.33
N SER A 51 -4.35 -3.46 -10.21
CA SER A 51 -5.57 -3.75 -9.48
C SER A 51 -5.40 -3.54 -7.97
N PHE A 52 -4.28 -4.01 -7.40
CA PHE A 52 -3.91 -3.82 -5.99
C PHE A 52 -3.93 -2.33 -5.63
N TRP A 53 -3.26 -1.50 -6.43
CA TRP A 53 -3.16 -0.07 -6.20
C TRP A 53 -4.48 0.66 -6.44
N ASN A 54 -5.38 0.15 -7.28
CA ASN A 54 -6.75 0.64 -7.34
C ASN A 54 -7.50 0.38 -6.02
N GLY A 55 -7.30 -0.78 -5.38
CA GLY A 55 -7.86 -1.06 -4.06
C GLY A 55 -7.32 -0.16 -2.96
N VAL A 56 -6.03 0.17 -2.99
CA VAL A 56 -5.43 1.18 -2.09
C VAL A 56 -6.01 2.57 -2.35
N ASP A 57 -6.07 3.01 -3.62
CA ASP A 57 -6.65 4.31 -3.99
C ASP A 57 -8.11 4.45 -3.54
N MET A 58 -8.90 3.37 -3.58
CA MET A 58 -10.28 3.39 -3.07
C MET A 58 -10.36 3.77 -1.60
N ARG A 59 -9.42 3.33 -0.74
CA ARG A 59 -9.36 3.75 0.68
C ARG A 59 -9.10 5.23 0.83
N TYR A 60 -8.29 5.81 -0.04
CA TYR A 60 -7.97 7.24 0.00
C TYR A 60 -9.08 8.13 -0.59
N ARG A 61 -9.95 7.58 -1.44
CA ARG A 61 -11.09 8.31 -2.00
C ARG A 61 -12.19 8.63 -1.00
N SER A 62 -12.24 7.97 0.16
CA SER A 62 -13.17 8.33 1.25
C SER A 62 -12.78 9.64 1.94
N ILE A 63 -11.57 10.16 1.68
CA ILE A 63 -11.12 11.45 2.20
C ILE A 63 -11.68 12.59 1.33
N GLU A 64 -12.58 13.39 1.91
CA GLU A 64 -13.20 14.53 1.22
C GLU A 64 -12.30 15.77 1.18
N HIS A 65 -11.54 16.02 2.25
CA HIS A 65 -10.75 17.24 2.40
C HIS A 65 -9.37 16.97 3.04
N PRO A 66 -8.27 17.35 2.38
CA PRO A 66 -8.20 17.49 0.92
C PRO A 66 -8.48 16.13 0.26
N ARG A 67 -9.03 16.14 -0.95
CA ARG A 67 -9.16 14.91 -1.72
C ARG A 67 -7.77 14.35 -2.02
N VAL A 68 -7.62 13.04 -1.90
CA VAL A 68 -6.37 12.36 -2.24
C VAL A 68 -6.55 11.63 -3.56
N ARG A 69 -5.62 11.83 -4.50
CA ARG A 69 -5.58 11.10 -5.77
C ARG A 69 -4.23 10.42 -5.89
N LEU A 70 -4.17 9.12 -5.64
CA LEU A 70 -2.92 8.38 -5.80
C LEU A 70 -2.58 8.23 -7.28
N ASN A 71 -1.30 8.38 -7.61
CA ASN A 71 -0.80 8.22 -8.97
C ASN A 71 0.38 7.25 -8.93
N ILE A 72 0.41 6.29 -9.85
CA ILE A 72 1.56 5.42 -10.02
C ILE A 72 2.58 6.18 -10.87
N ALA A 73 3.68 6.59 -10.24
CA ALA A 73 4.79 7.26 -10.92
C ALA A 73 5.57 6.30 -11.82
N GLY A 74 5.70 5.05 -11.38
CA GLY A 74 6.37 3.99 -12.11
C GLY A 74 6.25 2.66 -11.39
N ILE A 75 6.46 1.57 -12.14
CA ILE A 75 6.50 0.21 -11.61
C ILE A 75 7.83 -0.42 -12.01
N VAL A 76 8.59 -0.88 -11.02
CA VAL A 76 9.89 -1.55 -11.19
C VAL A 76 9.72 -3.01 -10.79
N PHE A 77 9.89 -3.92 -11.75
CA PHE A 77 9.89 -5.35 -11.49
C PHE A 77 11.32 -5.85 -11.28
N SER A 78 11.59 -6.44 -10.12
CA SER A 78 12.85 -7.13 -9.86
C SER A 78 12.99 -8.37 -10.73
N GLN A 79 14.10 -8.50 -11.44
CA GLN A 79 14.37 -9.67 -12.29
C GLN A 79 15.16 -10.78 -11.58
N ASP A 80 15.77 -10.47 -10.42
CA ASP A 80 16.63 -11.38 -9.68
C ASP A 80 16.36 -11.27 -8.17
N SER A 81 16.45 -12.39 -7.45
CA SER A 81 16.30 -12.46 -5.99
C SER A 81 17.25 -11.56 -5.19
N LYS A 82 18.37 -11.14 -5.81
CA LYS A 82 19.41 -10.30 -5.19
C LYS A 82 19.35 -8.85 -5.65
N ALA A 83 18.43 -8.49 -6.55
CA ALA A 83 18.35 -7.12 -7.06
C ALA A 83 17.86 -6.10 -6.01
N MET A 84 17.26 -6.60 -4.91
CA MET A 84 16.86 -5.79 -3.74
C MET A 84 17.73 -6.15 -2.53
N PRO A 85 18.99 -5.69 -2.48
CA PRO A 85 19.97 -6.09 -1.45
C PRO A 85 19.65 -5.59 -0.04
N TYR A 86 18.57 -4.81 0.11
CA TYR A 86 18.06 -4.33 1.38
C TYR A 86 17.01 -5.27 2.00
N LEU A 87 16.49 -6.27 1.29
CA LEU A 87 15.54 -7.25 1.85
C LEU A 87 16.26 -8.49 2.41
N ILE A 88 17.29 -8.95 1.71
CA ILE A 88 18.03 -10.18 2.03
C ILE A 88 19.53 -9.86 1.99
N SER A 89 20.28 -10.34 2.96
CA SER A 89 21.73 -10.19 3.04
C SER A 89 22.47 -11.04 2.00
N GLN A 90 23.77 -10.80 1.81
CA GLN A 90 24.58 -11.56 0.84
C GLN A 90 24.65 -13.07 1.14
N ASP A 91 24.56 -13.46 2.41
CA ASP A 91 24.49 -14.84 2.88
C ASP A 91 23.06 -15.41 2.88
N GLY A 92 22.08 -14.68 2.34
CA GLY A 92 20.71 -15.17 2.16
C GLY A 92 19.82 -15.08 3.40
N LYS A 93 20.23 -14.31 4.43
CA LYS A 93 19.43 -14.13 5.65
C LYS A 93 18.47 -12.95 5.50
N ILE A 94 17.30 -13.07 6.11
CA ILE A 94 16.33 -11.97 6.22
C ILE A 94 16.96 -10.86 7.05
N ILE A 95 16.93 -9.64 6.53
CA ILE A 95 17.35 -8.43 7.24
C ILE A 95 16.16 -7.93 8.07
N SER A 96 16.42 -7.34 9.24
CA SER A 96 15.35 -6.70 10.00
C SER A 96 14.67 -5.61 9.17
N ILE A 97 13.35 -5.49 9.20
CA ILE A 97 12.64 -4.49 8.38
C ILE A 97 13.09 -3.06 8.71
N SER A 98 13.45 -2.81 9.98
CA SER A 98 14.03 -1.56 10.45
C SER A 98 15.36 -1.24 9.72
N ASP A 99 16.27 -2.22 9.61
CA ASP A 99 17.53 -2.06 8.86
C ASP A 99 17.29 -2.02 7.34
N SER A 100 16.34 -2.81 6.83
CA SER A 100 15.94 -2.83 5.43
C SER A 100 15.45 -1.47 4.95
N LEU A 101 14.69 -0.75 5.77
CA LEU A 101 14.22 0.60 5.45
C LEU A 101 15.36 1.60 5.35
N ILE A 102 16.34 1.53 6.26
CA ILE A 102 17.55 2.37 6.21
C ILE A 102 18.36 2.05 4.94
N ALA A 103 18.58 0.76 4.66
CA ALA A 103 19.32 0.31 3.49
C ALA A 103 18.60 0.69 2.19
N LYS A 104 17.26 0.59 2.15
CA LYS A 104 16.43 1.01 1.01
C LYS A 104 16.57 2.50 0.73
N GLY A 105 16.50 3.35 1.75
CA GLY A 105 16.66 4.79 1.59
C GLY A 105 18.01 5.16 0.95
N LYS A 106 19.10 4.56 1.44
CA LYS A 106 20.44 4.71 0.86
C LYS A 106 20.53 4.15 -0.56
N PHE A 107 19.94 2.99 -0.80
CA PHE A 107 19.91 2.35 -2.12
C PHE A 107 19.25 3.27 -3.16
N LEU A 108 18.07 3.81 -2.87
CA LEU A 108 17.38 4.73 -3.80
C LEU A 108 18.16 6.04 -4.00
N TYR A 109 18.82 6.55 -2.96
CA TYR A 109 19.71 7.71 -3.08
C TYR A 109 20.88 7.45 -4.04
N LEU A 110 21.48 6.25 -4.00
CA LEU A 110 22.52 5.85 -4.94
C LEU A 110 21.98 5.66 -6.36
N MET A 111 20.74 5.18 -6.48
CA MET A 111 20.07 4.92 -7.77
C MET A 111 19.45 6.16 -8.43
N LYS A 112 19.59 7.36 -7.82
CA LYS A 112 18.97 8.60 -8.30
C LYS A 112 19.32 9.01 -9.74
N LYS A 113 20.42 8.49 -10.31
CA LYS A 113 20.77 8.70 -11.72
C LYS A 113 19.88 7.92 -12.68
N TYR A 114 19.33 6.79 -12.23
CA TYR A 114 18.48 5.89 -13.03
C TYR A 114 17.00 6.11 -12.73
N ILE A 115 16.66 6.43 -11.48
CA ILE A 115 15.32 6.76 -11.04
C ILE A 115 15.40 8.14 -10.37
N PRO A 116 15.13 9.24 -11.10
CA PRO A 116 15.26 10.60 -10.58
C PRO A 116 14.45 10.79 -9.30
N VAL A 117 15.05 11.47 -8.31
CA VAL A 117 14.43 11.66 -6.98
C VAL A 117 13.10 12.38 -7.08
N ASP A 118 12.98 13.33 -8.00
CA ASP A 118 11.78 14.18 -8.17
C ASP A 118 10.75 13.54 -9.10
N SER A 119 10.96 12.29 -9.54
CA SER A 119 9.98 11.55 -10.35
C SER A 119 8.93 10.81 -9.51
N TYR A 120 9.03 10.85 -8.18
CA TYR A 120 8.09 10.22 -7.26
C TYR A 120 8.17 10.86 -5.86
N ASP A 121 7.06 10.84 -5.13
CA ASP A 121 6.92 11.38 -3.78
C ASP A 121 7.17 10.33 -2.70
N ILE A 122 6.88 9.07 -3.03
CA ILE A 122 6.94 7.92 -2.13
C ILE A 122 7.42 6.68 -2.91
N ALA A 123 8.32 5.89 -2.33
CA ALA A 123 8.75 4.61 -2.89
C ALA A 123 8.31 3.42 -2.02
N VAL A 124 7.54 2.51 -2.60
CA VAL A 124 6.99 1.32 -1.93
C VAL A 124 7.68 0.07 -2.45
N THR A 125 8.17 -0.77 -1.55
CA THR A 125 8.67 -2.11 -1.92
C THR A 125 7.64 -3.13 -1.49
N MET A 126 7.16 -3.93 -2.45
CA MET A 126 6.23 -5.02 -2.22
C MET A 126 6.96 -6.36 -2.32
N THR A 127 6.89 -7.19 -1.29
CA THR A 127 7.49 -8.54 -1.26
C THR A 127 6.48 -9.58 -0.80
N SER A 128 6.65 -10.84 -1.20
CA SER A 128 5.85 -11.94 -0.63
C SER A 128 6.56 -12.65 0.54
N ASP A 129 7.84 -12.35 0.71
CA ASP A 129 8.66 -12.92 1.77
C ASP A 129 8.23 -12.39 3.13
N THR A 130 8.55 -13.17 4.17
CA THR A 130 8.26 -12.80 5.55
C THR A 130 9.11 -11.61 5.97
N LEU A 131 8.49 -10.60 6.57
CA LEU A 131 9.17 -9.45 7.15
C LEU A 131 9.38 -9.70 8.65
N CYS A 132 10.60 -9.50 9.12
CA CYS A 132 10.97 -9.71 10.52
C CYS A 132 11.58 -8.45 11.10
N ASP A 133 11.34 -8.18 12.38
CA ASP A 133 12.18 -7.29 13.18
C ASP A 133 12.64 -8.05 14.43
N PHE A 134 13.95 -8.20 14.59
CA PHE A 134 14.55 -9.11 15.56
C PHE A 134 13.91 -10.52 15.52
N ASN A 135 13.17 -10.90 16.56
CA ASN A 135 12.50 -12.20 16.67
C ASN A 135 11.02 -12.16 16.24
N ASN A 136 10.47 -10.99 15.89
CA ASN A 136 9.08 -10.85 15.46
C ASN A 136 8.98 -10.91 13.94
N CYS A 137 8.48 -12.02 13.41
CA CYS A 137 8.32 -12.26 11.96
C CYS A 137 6.87 -12.18 11.47
N TYR A 138 5.99 -11.53 12.24
CA TYR A 138 4.58 -11.36 11.89
C TYR A 138 4.28 -9.97 11.30
N LEU A 139 5.33 -9.24 10.87
CA LEU A 139 5.19 -7.89 10.34
C LEU A 139 4.63 -7.94 8.92
N LEU A 140 3.70 -7.04 8.64
CA LEU A 140 3.08 -6.89 7.32
C LEU A 140 3.66 -5.70 6.57
N GLY A 141 4.10 -4.65 7.25
CA GLY A 141 4.73 -3.50 6.63
C GLY A 141 5.30 -2.55 7.66
N GLN A 142 6.09 -1.59 7.20
CA GLN A 142 6.63 -0.51 8.01
C GLN A 142 7.13 0.64 7.15
N VAL A 143 7.09 1.85 7.70
CA VAL A 143 7.82 3.04 7.21
C VAL A 143 9.03 3.35 8.09
N ARG A 144 10.06 4.01 7.52
CA ARG A 144 11.22 4.42 8.34
C ARG A 144 10.82 5.43 9.42
N ARG A 145 10.01 6.42 9.04
CA ARG A 145 9.58 7.54 9.87
C ARG A 145 8.22 8.06 9.38
N ILE A 146 7.39 8.54 10.30
CA ILE A 146 6.07 9.14 10.02
C ILE A 146 6.23 10.56 9.47
N GLY A 147 5.37 10.95 8.53
CA GLY A 147 5.36 12.31 7.95
C GLY A 147 6.59 12.59 7.10
N LYS A 148 7.03 11.61 6.31
CA LYS A 148 8.25 11.66 5.51
C LYS A 148 8.03 11.48 4.02
N ALA A 149 6.80 11.59 3.53
CA ALA A 149 6.59 11.85 2.11
C ALA A 149 7.45 13.04 1.66
N CYS A 150 7.96 13.02 0.44
CA CYS A 150 8.91 14.00 -0.13
C CYS A 150 10.33 14.03 0.49
N ASP A 151 10.59 13.37 1.61
CA ASP A 151 11.82 13.60 2.39
C ASP A 151 13.05 12.93 1.76
N VAL A 152 14.06 13.77 1.48
CA VAL A 152 15.38 13.40 0.94
C VAL A 152 16.43 14.05 1.82
N ASN A 153 17.28 13.24 2.43
CA ASN A 153 18.36 13.72 3.29
C ASN A 153 19.70 13.61 2.53
N HIS A 154 20.19 14.75 2.06
CA HIS A 154 21.44 14.83 1.30
C HIS A 154 22.69 14.62 2.16
N GLU A 155 22.64 14.98 3.45
CA GLU A 155 23.74 14.85 4.39
C GLU A 155 23.99 13.36 4.73
N GLU A 156 22.92 12.65 5.09
CA GLU A 156 22.95 11.20 5.36
C GLU A 156 22.94 10.35 4.07
N GLN A 157 22.81 10.99 2.90
CA GLN A 157 22.72 10.32 1.59
C GLN A 157 21.63 9.23 1.55
N THR A 158 20.43 9.58 1.99
CA THR A 158 19.31 8.65 2.16
C THR A 158 17.96 9.31 1.85
N MET A 159 16.91 8.49 1.76
CA MET A 159 15.53 8.92 1.58
C MET A 159 14.66 8.34 2.69
N ASP A 160 13.86 9.19 3.35
CA ASP A 160 12.88 8.74 4.37
C ASP A 160 11.49 8.48 3.75
N LYS A 161 11.27 8.87 2.50
CA LYS A 161 10.05 8.62 1.70
C LYS A 161 9.87 7.17 1.25
N VAL A 162 10.13 6.21 2.13
CA VAL A 162 10.19 4.77 1.82
C VAL A 162 9.30 3.94 2.74
N LEU A 163 8.62 2.94 2.16
CA LEU A 163 7.91 1.90 2.91
C LEU A 163 8.21 0.51 2.34
N ILE A 164 8.22 -0.51 3.19
CA ILE A 164 8.31 -1.92 2.79
C ILE A 164 7.06 -2.62 3.31
N MET A 165 6.41 -3.41 2.45
CA MET A 165 5.20 -4.15 2.80
C MET A 165 5.22 -5.54 2.21
N ARG A 166 4.44 -6.43 2.82
CA ARG A 166 4.25 -7.82 2.46
C ARG A 166 2.89 -8.03 1.84
N ASP A 167 2.89 -8.70 0.69
CA ASP A 167 1.70 -9.14 -0.02
C ASP A 167 2.00 -10.51 -0.64
N ARG A 168 1.15 -11.49 -0.37
CA ARG A 168 1.41 -12.87 -0.80
C ARG A 168 0.91 -13.16 -2.23
N GLY A 169 0.44 -12.14 -2.94
CA GLY A 169 -0.13 -12.24 -4.29
C GLY A 169 -1.64 -12.47 -4.32
N GLY A 170 -2.31 -12.41 -3.17
CA GLY A 170 -3.77 -12.58 -3.04
C GLY A 170 -4.51 -11.33 -2.56
N PHE A 171 -3.93 -10.16 -2.74
CA PHE A 171 -4.44 -8.85 -2.29
C PHE A 171 -4.50 -8.64 -0.77
N ASP A 172 -3.82 -9.49 0.01
CA ASP A 172 -3.81 -9.40 1.46
C ASP A 172 -2.99 -8.23 2.02
N GLY A 173 -2.22 -7.53 1.17
CA GLY A 173 -1.46 -6.34 1.54
C GLY A 173 -2.18 -5.00 1.33
N ILE A 174 -3.42 -4.94 0.83
CA ILE A 174 -4.09 -3.67 0.49
C ILE A 174 -4.31 -2.77 1.71
N GLU A 175 -4.82 -3.33 2.81
CA GLU A 175 -5.00 -2.62 4.07
C GLU A 175 -3.65 -2.12 4.60
N THR A 176 -2.64 -3.00 4.62
CA THR A 176 -1.28 -2.65 5.04
C THR A 176 -0.68 -1.52 4.21
N ALA A 177 -0.76 -1.59 2.88
CA ALA A 177 -0.27 -0.52 2.01
C ALA A 177 -0.99 0.81 2.28
N SER A 178 -2.29 0.76 2.56
CA SER A 178 -3.08 1.94 2.92
C SER A 178 -2.61 2.53 4.24
N HIS A 179 -2.43 1.70 5.27
CA HIS A 179 -1.93 2.05 6.59
C HIS A 179 -0.53 2.70 6.55
N GLU A 180 0.43 2.03 5.91
CA GLU A 180 1.81 2.51 5.85
C GLU A 180 1.94 3.80 5.02
N LEU A 181 1.16 3.94 3.94
CA LEU A 181 1.08 5.22 3.25
C LEU A 181 0.49 6.33 4.13
N GLY A 182 -0.46 6.00 5.00
CA GLY A 182 -1.04 6.93 5.97
C GLY A 182 0.04 7.48 6.90
N HIS A 183 0.94 6.61 7.37
CA HIS A 183 2.12 7.04 8.13
C HIS A 183 3.03 8.00 7.35
N LEU A 184 3.31 7.76 6.07
CA LEU A 184 4.11 8.71 5.27
C LEU A 184 3.41 10.06 5.08
N LEU A 185 2.08 10.07 5.08
CA LEU A 185 1.23 11.26 5.07
C LEU A 185 1.01 11.87 6.47
N GLY A 186 1.77 11.41 7.47
CA GLY A 186 1.81 11.98 8.81
C GLY A 186 0.78 11.44 9.79
N MET A 187 0.00 10.43 9.41
CA MET A 187 -1.00 9.84 10.31
C MET A 187 -0.33 8.96 11.38
N HIS A 188 -0.80 9.05 12.61
CA HIS A 188 -0.36 8.19 13.71
C HIS A 188 -1.41 7.13 14.03
N HIS A 189 -1.00 6.09 14.77
CA HIS A 189 -1.92 5.06 15.23
C HIS A 189 -3.08 5.65 16.06
N ASP A 190 -4.27 5.12 15.83
CA ASP A 190 -5.41 5.28 16.72
C ASP A 190 -5.15 4.60 18.08
N GLY A 191 -5.85 5.04 19.12
CA GLY A 191 -5.68 4.58 20.49
C GLY A 191 -4.44 5.16 21.15
N THR A 192 -3.26 4.57 20.89
CA THR A 192 -2.01 4.85 21.64
C THR A 192 -1.57 6.31 21.59
N VAL A 193 -1.32 6.83 20.39
CA VAL A 193 -0.93 8.24 20.17
C VAL A 193 -2.18 9.12 20.10
N ASN A 194 -3.23 8.62 19.44
CA ASN A 194 -4.48 9.34 19.23
C ASN A 194 -5.59 8.87 20.19
N ALA A 195 -5.44 9.11 21.50
CA ALA A 195 -6.38 8.63 22.54
C ALA A 195 -7.84 9.08 22.38
N ARG A 196 -8.13 10.07 21.52
CA ARG A 196 -9.50 10.53 21.19
C ARG A 196 -10.19 9.68 20.11
N CYS A 197 -9.46 8.77 19.48
CA CYS A 197 -9.94 7.84 18.47
C CYS A 197 -9.58 6.42 18.96
N PRO A 198 -10.56 5.66 19.49
CA PRO A 198 -10.31 4.32 20.01
C PRO A 198 -9.86 3.37 18.89
N ASP A 199 -8.86 2.53 19.14
CA ASP A 199 -8.36 1.59 18.14
C ASP A 199 -9.26 0.35 17.98
N GLU A 200 -10.14 0.09 18.95
CA GLU A 200 -11.09 -1.04 18.94
C GLU A 200 -12.09 -0.95 17.79
N LEU A 201 -12.36 0.25 17.27
CA LEU A 201 -13.20 0.42 16.09
C LEU A 201 -12.56 -0.18 14.85
N GLY A 202 -11.22 -0.23 14.78
CA GLY A 202 -10.50 -0.80 13.64
C GLY A 202 -10.55 0.08 12.39
N HIS A 203 -10.39 1.40 12.53
CA HIS A 203 -10.10 2.27 11.38
C HIS A 203 -8.75 1.91 10.76
N ILE A 204 -8.46 2.40 9.55
CA ILE A 204 -7.23 2.05 8.82
C ILE A 204 -5.97 2.21 9.66
N MET A 205 -5.89 3.23 10.54
CA MET A 205 -4.72 3.48 11.41
C MET A 205 -4.77 2.76 12.78
N ALA A 206 -5.63 1.77 12.98
CA ALA A 206 -5.54 0.91 14.15
C ALA A 206 -4.20 0.13 14.12
N PRO A 207 -3.49 -0.02 15.25
CA PRO A 207 -2.18 -0.68 15.29
C PRO A 207 -2.24 -2.21 15.08
N SER A 208 -3.46 -2.76 15.02
CA SER A 208 -3.73 -4.17 14.74
C SER A 208 -5.04 -4.27 13.97
N ASN A 209 -5.12 -5.20 13.02
CA ASN A 209 -6.34 -5.47 12.30
C ASN A 209 -7.44 -5.93 13.28
N LYS A 210 -8.64 -5.34 13.17
CA LYS A 210 -9.81 -5.66 14.00
C LYS A 210 -10.94 -6.37 13.22
N PHE A 211 -10.71 -6.73 11.96
CA PHE A 211 -11.68 -7.36 11.05
C PHE A 211 -13.01 -6.61 11.01
N SER A 212 -12.89 -5.29 10.86
CA SER A 212 -13.97 -4.33 11.06
C SER A 212 -14.31 -3.65 9.74
N LYS A 213 -15.59 -3.29 9.56
CA LYS A 213 -16.02 -2.44 8.44
C LYS A 213 -15.35 -1.06 8.45
N TYR A 214 -14.89 -0.60 9.61
CA TYR A 214 -14.17 0.68 9.71
C TYR A 214 -12.76 0.61 9.11
N ALA A 215 -12.24 -0.57 8.77
CA ALA A 215 -10.97 -0.73 8.06
C ALA A 215 -11.01 -0.16 6.62
N PHE A 216 -12.17 0.34 6.19
CA PHE A 216 -12.40 1.02 4.93
C PHE A 216 -12.44 2.56 5.08
N ASP A 217 -12.36 3.07 6.31
CA ASP A 217 -12.47 4.48 6.67
C ASP A 217 -11.30 4.98 7.52
N TRP A 218 -11.10 6.29 7.49
CA TRP A 218 -10.11 6.99 8.29
C TRP A 218 -10.75 7.59 9.54
N SER A 219 -10.07 7.48 10.69
CA SER A 219 -10.54 8.14 11.89
C SER A 219 -10.38 9.66 11.76
N LYS A 220 -11.21 10.42 12.50
CA LYS A 220 -11.05 11.88 12.62
C LYS A 220 -9.66 12.30 13.10
N CYS A 221 -8.96 11.45 13.86
CA CYS A 221 -7.61 11.72 14.35
C CYS A 221 -6.58 11.52 13.24
N SER A 222 -6.70 10.45 12.46
CA SER A 222 -5.85 10.23 11.27
C SER A 222 -5.94 11.41 10.30
N LEU A 223 -7.17 11.87 10.01
CA LEU A 223 -7.39 13.04 9.14
C LEU A 223 -6.78 14.32 9.73
N ALA A 224 -6.94 14.57 11.03
CA ALA A 224 -6.34 15.73 11.69
C ALA A 224 -4.80 15.70 11.66
N ASN A 225 -4.18 14.52 11.82
CA ASN A 225 -2.73 14.37 11.67
C ASN A 225 -2.28 14.66 10.23
N MET A 226 -2.96 14.10 9.23
CA MET A 226 -2.67 14.37 7.82
C MET A 226 -2.77 15.86 7.51
N HIS A 227 -3.84 16.54 7.95
CA HIS A 227 -3.96 17.99 7.80
C HIS A 227 -2.81 18.78 8.43
N THR A 228 -2.24 18.28 9.52
CA THR A 228 -1.10 18.91 10.19
C THR A 228 0.16 18.73 9.36
N PHE A 229 0.41 17.52 8.86
CA PHE A 229 1.53 17.23 7.97
C PHE A 229 1.44 18.02 6.65
N LEU A 230 0.26 18.10 6.03
CA LEU A 230 0.08 18.84 4.78
C LEU A 230 0.29 20.36 4.90
N ARG A 231 0.29 20.93 6.12
CA ARG A 231 0.67 22.34 6.35
C ARG A 231 2.18 22.53 6.49
N SER A 232 2.94 21.45 6.63
CA SER A 232 4.40 21.49 6.73
C SER A 232 5.04 21.69 5.35
N PRO A 233 6.17 22.43 5.24
CA PRO A 233 6.96 22.52 4.01
C PRO A 233 7.43 21.15 3.47
N GLN A 234 7.51 20.15 4.34
CA GLN A 234 7.93 18.80 4.00
C GLN A 234 6.91 18.08 3.09
N ALA A 235 5.65 18.52 3.05
CA ALA A 235 4.61 17.94 2.20
C ALA A 235 4.55 18.57 0.79
N SER A 236 5.46 19.49 0.46
CA SER A 236 5.34 20.36 -0.73
C SER A 236 5.23 19.61 -2.07
N CYS A 237 5.88 18.45 -2.21
CA CYS A 237 5.80 17.63 -3.44
C CYS A 237 4.40 17.05 -3.68
N LEU A 238 3.59 16.86 -2.64
CA LEU A 238 2.25 16.26 -2.79
C LEU A 238 1.25 17.19 -3.50
N PHE A 239 1.63 18.43 -3.77
CA PHE A 239 0.76 19.45 -4.34
C PHE A 239 0.95 19.64 -5.85
N ASN A 240 2.01 19.08 -6.45
CA ASN A 240 2.16 19.14 -7.91
C ASN A 240 1.20 18.17 -8.58
N LYS A 241 0.53 18.66 -9.63
CA LYS A 241 -0.31 17.81 -10.45
C LYS A 241 0.62 16.92 -11.29
N PRO A 242 0.41 15.60 -11.32
CA PRO A 242 1.26 14.68 -12.05
C PRO A 242 1.12 14.92 -13.55
N ASN A 243 2.19 14.60 -14.28
CA ASN A 243 2.16 14.56 -15.73
C ASN A 243 1.15 13.49 -16.18
N GLN A 244 0.10 13.90 -16.89
CA GLN A 244 -1.00 13.00 -17.23
C GLN A 244 -0.55 11.95 -18.26
N GLY A 245 -0.38 10.72 -17.79
CA GLY A 245 -0.26 9.54 -18.64
C GLY A 245 -1.61 9.03 -19.14
N LYS A 246 -1.60 7.95 -19.91
CA LYS A 246 -2.82 7.26 -20.35
C LYS A 246 -3.58 6.71 -19.14
N ALA A 247 -4.86 7.05 -19.01
CA ALA A 247 -5.72 6.47 -17.99
C ALA A 247 -5.74 4.94 -18.14
N ILE A 248 -5.38 4.25 -17.08
CA ILE A 248 -5.41 2.79 -17.01
C ILE A 248 -6.81 2.37 -16.60
N HIS A 249 -7.34 1.32 -17.23
CA HIS A 249 -8.64 0.78 -16.85
C HIS A 249 -8.59 0.29 -15.40
N ARG A 250 -9.55 0.73 -14.59
CA ARG A 250 -9.61 0.43 -13.16
C ARG A 250 -10.41 -0.85 -12.96
N PHE A 251 -9.71 -1.96 -12.81
CA PHE A 251 -10.33 -3.22 -12.39
C PHE A 251 -10.38 -3.27 -10.87
N LEU A 252 -11.52 -3.71 -10.33
CA LEU A 252 -11.60 -4.03 -8.91
C LEU A 252 -10.80 -5.32 -8.65
N PRO A 253 -9.98 -5.39 -7.58
CA PRO A 253 -9.20 -6.59 -7.23
C PRO A 253 -9.98 -7.92 -7.30
N GLY A 254 -11.17 -7.97 -6.73
CA GLY A 254 -12.02 -9.16 -6.69
C GLY A 254 -12.66 -9.53 -8.03
N GLN A 255 -12.59 -8.66 -9.05
CA GLN A 255 -12.93 -9.02 -10.43
C GLN A 255 -11.78 -9.76 -11.13
N LEU A 256 -10.53 -9.56 -10.69
CA LEU A 256 -9.37 -10.26 -11.21
C LEU A 256 -9.19 -11.63 -10.55
N MET A 257 -9.54 -11.74 -9.27
CA MET A 257 -9.29 -12.92 -8.46
C MET A 257 -10.46 -13.20 -7.51
N SER A 258 -11.08 -14.37 -7.67
CA SER A 258 -12.13 -14.82 -6.74
C SER A 258 -11.59 -15.03 -5.33
N PRO A 259 -12.45 -15.04 -4.28
CA PRO A 259 -11.99 -15.31 -2.91
C PRO A 259 -11.23 -16.64 -2.76
N HIS A 260 -11.60 -17.67 -3.53
CA HIS A 260 -10.86 -18.93 -3.53
C HIS A 260 -9.47 -18.81 -4.14
N GLU A 261 -9.30 -18.00 -5.19
CA GLU A 261 -8.00 -17.75 -5.81
C GLU A 261 -7.13 -16.84 -4.92
N GLN A 262 -7.72 -15.86 -4.23
CA GLN A 262 -7.01 -15.04 -3.22
C GLN A 262 -6.37 -15.93 -2.16
N CYS A 263 -7.14 -16.82 -1.54
CA CYS A 263 -6.60 -17.82 -0.61
C CYS A 263 -5.53 -18.71 -1.27
N ARG A 264 -5.75 -19.16 -2.50
CA ARG A 264 -4.79 -20.04 -3.18
C ARG A 264 -3.44 -19.37 -3.37
N MET A 265 -3.42 -18.09 -3.72
CA MET A 265 -2.18 -17.31 -3.88
C MET A 265 -1.47 -17.11 -2.54
N ILE A 266 -2.25 -16.86 -1.49
CA ILE A 266 -1.76 -16.58 -0.14
C ILE A 266 -1.04 -17.79 0.47
N ASN A 267 -1.71 -18.94 0.51
CA ASN A 267 -1.25 -20.12 1.25
C ASN A 267 -1.64 -21.45 0.60
N GLY A 268 -2.10 -21.43 -0.66
CA GLY A 268 -2.40 -22.65 -1.43
C GLY A 268 -3.76 -23.28 -1.15
N ILE A 269 -4.55 -22.72 -0.23
CA ILE A 269 -5.87 -23.28 0.15
C ILE A 269 -7.02 -22.44 -0.42
N ARG A 270 -8.25 -22.68 0.04
CA ARG A 270 -9.46 -22.06 -0.49
C ARG A 270 -10.19 -21.28 0.61
N ALA A 271 -11.02 -20.33 0.20
CA ALA A 271 -11.96 -19.70 1.11
C ALA A 271 -12.90 -20.74 1.73
N SER A 272 -13.12 -20.68 3.04
CA SER A 272 -13.94 -21.67 3.76
C SER A 272 -15.43 -21.47 3.53
N ARG A 273 -15.85 -20.22 3.30
CA ARG A 273 -17.22 -19.82 2.98
C ARG A 273 -17.23 -18.57 2.11
N ILE A 274 -18.31 -18.42 1.35
CA ILE A 274 -18.58 -17.25 0.50
C ILE A 274 -19.93 -16.70 0.92
N ASP A 275 -19.91 -15.75 1.84
CA ASP A 275 -21.07 -15.05 2.38
C ASP A 275 -20.72 -13.58 2.68
N ASP A 276 -21.65 -12.82 3.25
CA ASP A 276 -21.47 -11.41 3.57
C ASP A 276 -20.24 -11.15 4.49
N SER A 277 -19.80 -12.13 5.29
CA SER A 277 -18.70 -11.95 6.25
C SER A 277 -17.33 -11.80 5.59
N ILE A 278 -17.17 -12.28 4.35
CA ILE A 278 -15.88 -12.20 3.65
C ILE A 278 -15.48 -10.75 3.35
N CYS A 279 -16.45 -9.82 3.32
CA CYS A 279 -16.18 -8.42 3.01
C CYS A 279 -15.42 -7.69 4.13
N THR A 280 -15.37 -8.24 5.34
CA THR A 280 -14.58 -7.69 6.47
C THR A 280 -13.67 -8.74 7.12
N GLN A 281 -13.70 -9.99 6.65
CA GLN A 281 -12.79 -11.06 7.08
C GLN A 281 -12.85 -12.25 6.11
N LEU A 282 -11.82 -12.42 5.28
CA LEU A 282 -11.70 -13.61 4.43
C LEU A 282 -10.99 -14.73 5.20
N LYS A 283 -11.65 -15.88 5.33
CA LYS A 283 -11.09 -17.07 6.00
C LYS A 283 -10.61 -18.07 4.97
N CYS A 284 -9.32 -18.39 5.01
CA CYS A 284 -8.70 -19.41 4.18
C CYS A 284 -8.46 -20.66 5.04
N GLU A 285 -9.19 -21.75 4.76
CA GLU A 285 -9.13 -23.01 5.53
C GLU A 285 -9.27 -24.20 4.55
N PHE A 286 -8.76 -25.38 4.92
CA PHE A 286 -9.03 -26.60 4.16
C PHE A 286 -10.51 -26.99 4.31
N PRO A 287 -11.21 -27.33 3.21
CA PRO A 287 -12.55 -27.89 3.32
C PRO A 287 -12.48 -29.26 4.01
N ASN A 288 -13.24 -29.44 5.09
CA ASN A 288 -13.50 -30.74 5.74
C ASN A 288 -12.32 -31.42 6.47
N GLU A 289 -11.34 -30.67 6.96
CA GLU A 289 -10.31 -31.23 7.86
C GLU A 289 -10.37 -30.57 9.24
N ASP A 290 -10.41 -31.37 10.31
CA ASP A 290 -10.32 -30.97 11.73
C ASP A 290 -8.96 -30.34 12.12
N VAL A 291 -8.17 -29.94 11.12
CA VAL A 291 -6.84 -29.38 11.32
C VAL A 291 -6.96 -27.87 11.47
N SER A 292 -7.33 -27.46 12.69
CA SER A 292 -7.30 -26.06 13.16
C SER A 292 -5.94 -25.34 13.01
N GLN A 293 -4.90 -26.05 12.57
CA GLN A 293 -3.52 -25.56 12.43
C GLN A 293 -3.23 -24.82 11.12
N PHE A 294 -4.10 -24.85 10.11
CA PHE A 294 -3.87 -24.18 8.81
C PHE A 294 -4.95 -23.15 8.46
N LYS A 295 -5.20 -22.24 9.41
CA LYS A 295 -6.17 -21.15 9.26
C LYS A 295 -5.45 -19.82 9.14
N ASP A 296 -5.54 -19.19 7.98
CA ASP A 296 -5.17 -17.79 7.82
C ASP A 296 -6.43 -16.91 7.86
N LEU A 297 -6.41 -15.92 8.75
CA LEU A 297 -7.38 -14.84 8.77
C LEU A 297 -6.82 -13.68 7.97
N ILE A 298 -7.49 -13.38 6.86
CA ILE A 298 -7.14 -12.27 5.97
C ILE A 298 -8.09 -11.12 6.28
N PRO A 299 -7.58 -9.87 6.36
CA PRO A 299 -8.36 -8.67 6.65
C PRO A 299 -9.72 -8.61 5.94
N GLU A 300 -9.74 -8.82 4.62
CA GLU A 300 -10.97 -8.86 3.83
C GLU A 300 -10.75 -9.59 2.51
N ALA A 301 -11.85 -10.01 1.89
CA ALA A 301 -11.85 -10.33 0.47
C ALA A 301 -11.73 -9.03 -0.32
N ALA A 302 -10.89 -9.06 -1.35
CA ALA A 302 -10.57 -7.86 -2.12
C ALA A 302 -11.83 -7.23 -2.77
N GLU A 303 -11.89 -5.91 -2.86
CA GLU A 303 -13.08 -5.20 -3.36
C GLU A 303 -13.53 -5.71 -4.74
N GLY A 304 -14.83 -5.86 -4.93
CA GLY A 304 -15.45 -6.50 -6.10
C GLY A 304 -15.58 -8.02 -6.01
N SER A 305 -15.10 -8.66 -4.95
CA SER A 305 -15.24 -10.11 -4.73
C SER A 305 -16.70 -10.52 -4.58
N THR A 306 -17.10 -11.62 -5.20
CA THR A 306 -18.44 -12.21 -5.02
C THR A 306 -18.62 -12.67 -3.58
N CYS A 307 -19.65 -12.17 -2.90
CA CYS A 307 -20.04 -12.56 -1.53
C CYS A 307 -21.42 -13.24 -1.48
N GLY A 308 -22.05 -13.44 -2.63
CA GLY A 308 -23.34 -14.11 -2.76
C GLY A 308 -23.87 -14.01 -4.18
N ILE A 309 -25.02 -14.63 -4.46
CA ILE A 309 -25.63 -14.62 -5.79
C ILE A 309 -25.97 -13.17 -6.18
N GLY A 310 -25.31 -12.66 -7.22
CA GLY A 310 -25.50 -11.30 -7.72
C GLY A 310 -24.97 -10.19 -6.80
N LYS A 311 -24.19 -10.53 -5.77
CA LYS A 311 -23.63 -9.57 -4.81
C LYS A 311 -22.10 -9.53 -4.81
N ILE A 312 -21.54 -8.37 -4.50
CA ILE A 312 -20.09 -8.12 -4.41
C ILE A 312 -19.73 -7.36 -3.14
N CYS A 313 -18.50 -7.57 -2.64
CA CYS A 313 -17.93 -6.81 -1.53
C CYS A 313 -17.49 -5.42 -1.98
N LEU A 314 -18.03 -4.38 -1.36
CA LEU A 314 -17.58 -3.00 -1.52
C LEU A 314 -17.67 -2.27 -0.18
N HIS A 315 -16.61 -1.56 0.19
CA HIS A 315 -16.49 -0.82 1.47
C HIS A 315 -16.94 -1.64 2.69
N GLY A 316 -16.48 -2.89 2.79
CA GLY A 316 -16.83 -3.79 3.89
C GLY A 316 -18.26 -4.37 3.86
N ASN A 317 -19.05 -4.11 2.81
CA ASN A 317 -20.44 -4.54 2.72
C ASN A 317 -20.68 -5.47 1.52
N CYS A 318 -21.58 -6.44 1.67
CA CYS A 318 -22.02 -7.31 0.59
C CYS A 318 -23.28 -6.73 -0.10
N LEU A 319 -23.08 -6.08 -1.26
CA LEU A 319 -24.10 -5.29 -1.95
C LEU A 319 -24.50 -5.94 -3.28
N PHE A 320 -25.75 -5.75 -3.73
CA PHE A 320 -26.13 -6.22 -5.07
C PHE A 320 -25.38 -5.44 -6.13
N LYS A 321 -24.85 -6.14 -7.14
CA LYS A 321 -24.08 -5.53 -8.24
C LYS A 321 -24.86 -4.42 -8.97
N THR A 322 -26.19 -4.51 -9.00
CA THR A 322 -27.08 -3.52 -9.61
C THR A 322 -27.15 -2.19 -8.84
N GLN A 323 -26.74 -2.16 -7.57
CA GLN A 323 -26.81 -0.98 -6.70
C GLN A 323 -25.52 -0.14 -6.70
N VAL A 324 -24.47 -0.59 -7.38
CA VAL A 324 -23.09 -0.07 -7.22
C VAL A 324 -22.45 0.36 -8.55
N ASN A 325 -23.26 0.47 -9.61
CA ASN A 325 -22.87 1.07 -10.89
C ASN A 325 -23.26 2.54 -10.95
#